data_AF-D7LSS2-F1
#
_entry.id   AF-D7LSS2-F1
#
_cell.length_a   1.000
_cell.length_b   1.000
_cell.length_c   1.000
_cell.angle_alpha   90.00
_cell.angle_beta   90.00
_cell.angle_gamma   90.00
#
_symmetry.space_group_name_H-M   'P 1'
#
loop_
_entity.id
_entity.type
_entity.pdbx_description
1 polymer ?
#
loop_
_entity_poly.entity_id
_entity_poly.type
_entity_poly.pdbx_seq_one_letter_code
_entity_poly.pdbx_strand_id
1 'polypeptide(L)'
;MFAQRKSLTGKTTFDSIASLSKNSSTDGPQLQSFSYSPCPQPELTYGLPTHKDSILIIVLLQDEVSGLQVFKDGKWVVVHSVPNTFIVNLGDQMHERISIPTFYFPSEDDVIGPVEELINEEEESPAIYGNFTYVEKFWGTTFATESCIDSFKASTT
;
A
#
# COMPACT_ATOMS: atom_id res chain seq x y z
N MET A 1 5.85 11.73 15.03
CA MET A 1 6.54 12.80 14.27
C MET A 1 5.57 13.96 14.06
N PHE A 2 6.00 15.23 14.02
CA PHE A 2 5.10 16.31 13.58
C PHE A 2 5.21 16.50 12.07
N ALA A 3 4.07 16.63 11.40
CA ALA A 3 3.99 16.86 9.96
C ALA A 3 3.05 18.04 9.65
N GLN A 4 3.30 18.71 8.53
CA GLN A 4 2.43 19.73 7.96
C GLN A 4 2.59 19.75 6.43
N ARG A 5 1.63 20.37 5.71
CA ARG A 5 1.77 20.61 4.26
C ARG A 5 1.67 22.10 3.96
N LYS A 6 2.71 22.69 3.36
CA LYS A 6 2.69 24.10 2.93
C LYS A 6 1.65 24.30 1.82
N SER A 7 1.00 25.46 1.82
CA SER A 7 0.13 25.86 0.73
C SER A 7 0.94 26.21 -0.52
N LEU A 8 0.33 26.02 -1.70
CA LEU A 8 0.95 26.30 -3.00
C LEU A 8 0.52 27.68 -3.50
N THR A 9 1.39 28.39 -4.24
CA THR A 9 1.05 29.70 -4.82
C THR A 9 0.04 29.56 -5.97
N GLY A 10 -1.06 30.33 -5.97
CA GLY A 10 -1.97 30.46 -7.12
C GLY A 10 -3.22 31.32 -6.85
N LYS A 11 -4.14 31.44 -7.82
CA LYS A 11 -5.18 32.50 -7.83
C LYS A 11 -6.54 32.15 -7.19
N THR A 12 -6.65 31.11 -6.37
CA THR A 12 -7.96 30.63 -5.87
C THR A 12 -8.39 31.29 -4.55
N THR A 13 -9.69 31.54 -4.37
CA THR A 13 -10.26 32.18 -3.17
C THR A 13 -10.15 31.30 -1.92
N PHE A 14 -10.26 31.91 -0.72
CA PHE A 14 -9.98 31.34 0.62
C PHE A 14 -10.82 30.12 1.06
N ASP A 15 -11.64 29.55 0.20
CA ASP A 15 -12.49 28.41 0.55
C ASP A 15 -11.66 27.11 0.54
N SER A 16 -11.51 26.51 1.73
CA SER A 16 -10.89 25.21 2.02
C SER A 16 -9.76 24.81 1.06
N ILE A 17 -8.52 25.21 1.39
CA ILE A 17 -7.33 24.87 0.60
C ILE A 17 -6.99 23.38 0.56
N ALA A 18 -7.72 22.55 1.32
CA ALA A 18 -7.70 21.10 1.20
C ALA A 18 -9.14 20.55 1.25
N SER A 19 -9.45 19.60 0.38
CA SER A 19 -10.63 18.72 0.52
C SER A 19 -10.19 17.31 0.88
N LEU A 20 -11.02 16.60 1.66
CA LEU A 20 -10.73 15.27 2.18
C LEU A 20 -11.84 14.31 1.79
N SER A 21 -11.48 13.23 1.09
CA SER A 21 -12.36 12.10 0.80
C SER A 21 -11.86 10.87 1.56
N LYS A 22 -12.77 10.16 2.24
CA LYS A 22 -12.50 8.97 3.05
C LYS A 22 -13.36 7.80 2.61
N ASN A 23 -12.85 6.58 2.72
CA ASN A 23 -13.68 5.39 2.64
C ASN A 23 -14.59 5.27 3.89
N SER A 24 -15.72 4.58 3.77
CA SER A 24 -16.78 4.52 4.80
C SER A 24 -16.53 3.51 5.93
N SER A 25 -15.45 2.72 5.86
CA SER A 25 -15.14 1.71 6.89
C SER A 25 -14.36 2.33 8.05
N THR A 26 -14.86 2.16 9.27
CA THR A 26 -14.12 2.53 10.49
C THR A 26 -13.16 1.44 10.95
N ASP A 27 -13.35 0.20 10.48
CA ASP A 27 -12.51 -0.95 10.83
C ASP A 27 -11.54 -1.25 9.69
N GLY A 28 -10.24 -1.30 10.03
CA GLY A 28 -9.13 -1.64 9.12
C GLY A 28 -8.40 -0.46 8.49
N PRO A 29 -7.55 -0.71 7.47
CA PRO A 29 -6.79 0.33 6.78
C PRO A 29 -7.72 1.37 6.13
N GLN A 30 -7.47 2.65 6.39
CA GLN A 30 -8.23 3.74 5.79
C GLN A 30 -7.46 4.34 4.62
N LEU A 31 -8.16 4.51 3.50
CA LEU A 31 -7.65 5.30 2.37
C LEU A 31 -8.23 6.72 2.47
N GLN A 32 -7.34 7.70 2.50
CA GLN A 32 -7.71 9.11 2.55
C GLN A 32 -7.06 9.85 1.37
N SER A 33 -7.87 10.57 0.60
CA SER A 33 -7.38 11.41 -0.49
C SER A 33 -7.52 12.88 -0.11
N PHE A 34 -6.42 13.62 -0.29
CA PHE A 34 -6.36 15.06 -0.05
C PHE A 34 -6.10 15.79 -1.37
N SER A 35 -6.96 16.74 -1.71
CA SER A 35 -6.77 17.63 -2.86
C SER A 35 -6.50 19.05 -2.38
N TYR A 36 -5.36 19.62 -2.77
CA TYR A 36 -4.94 20.95 -2.34
C TYR A 36 -5.11 21.98 -3.46
N SER A 37 -5.97 22.98 -3.24
CA SER A 37 -6.16 24.07 -4.19
C SER A 37 -5.04 25.12 -4.05
N PRO A 38 -4.60 25.77 -5.14
CA PRO A 38 -3.64 26.87 -5.05
C PRO A 38 -4.15 28.02 -4.18
N CYS A 39 -3.25 28.76 -3.52
CA CYS A 39 -3.58 29.85 -2.61
C CYS A 39 -2.83 31.14 -2.99
N PRO A 40 -3.49 32.32 -2.97
CA PRO A 40 -2.88 33.59 -3.36
C PRO A 40 -1.92 34.12 -2.32
N GLN A 41 -2.04 33.65 -1.07
CA GLN A 41 -1.22 34.07 0.06
C GLN A 41 -0.70 32.83 0.82
N PRO A 42 0.13 31.99 0.19
CA PRO A 42 0.57 30.72 0.77
C PRO A 42 1.45 30.89 2.01
N GLU A 43 2.04 32.08 2.22
CA GLU A 43 2.82 32.39 3.42
C GLU A 43 1.95 32.63 4.67
N LEU A 44 0.62 32.82 4.48
CA LEU A 44 -0.32 33.08 5.58
C LEU A 44 -1.08 31.82 6.02
N THR A 45 -0.92 30.69 5.33
CA THR A 45 -1.73 29.49 5.59
C THR A 45 -0.99 28.19 5.23
N TYR A 46 -1.54 27.06 5.69
CA TYR A 46 -1.02 25.72 5.41
C TYR A 46 -2.10 24.86 4.79
N GLY A 47 -1.75 24.13 3.73
CA GLY A 47 -2.64 23.12 3.14
C GLY A 47 -3.13 22.12 4.17
N LEU A 48 -2.24 21.70 5.08
CA LEU A 48 -2.58 20.88 6.24
C LEU A 48 -1.80 21.41 7.46
N PRO A 49 -2.46 21.77 8.57
CA PRO A 49 -1.80 22.34 9.73
C PRO A 49 -0.89 21.31 10.40
N THR A 50 0.00 21.80 11.27
CA THR A 50 0.86 20.95 12.09
C THR A 50 0.04 19.94 12.90
N HIS A 51 0.35 18.66 12.75
CA HIS A 51 -0.29 17.58 13.50
C HIS A 51 0.72 16.46 13.81
N LYS A 52 0.33 15.58 14.73
CA LYS A 52 0.89 14.23 14.84
C LYS A 52 -0.17 13.26 14.35
N ASP A 53 0.27 12.24 13.65
CA ASP A 53 -0.61 11.17 13.23
C ASP A 53 -0.88 10.23 14.40
N SER A 54 -2.14 10.19 14.86
CA SER A 54 -2.58 9.26 15.91
C SER A 54 -2.96 7.89 15.36
N ILE A 55 -2.09 7.34 14.50
CA ILE A 55 -2.22 6.03 13.87
C ILE A 55 -0.89 5.27 13.92
N LEU A 56 -0.87 4.07 13.36
CA LEU A 56 0.31 3.20 13.38
C LEU A 56 1.36 3.60 12.32
N ILE A 57 0.95 3.56 11.05
CA ILE A 57 1.81 3.78 9.89
C ILE A 57 1.02 4.50 8.80
N ILE A 58 1.66 5.43 8.12
CA ILE A 58 1.17 6.08 6.90
C ILE A 58 2.03 5.61 5.75
N VAL A 59 1.41 5.14 4.68
CA VAL A 59 2.04 5.00 3.37
C VAL A 59 1.44 6.07 2.47
N LEU A 60 2.21 7.12 2.20
CA LEU A 60 1.78 8.30 1.47
C LEU A 60 2.32 8.25 0.04
N LEU A 61 1.40 8.28 -0.93
CA LEU A 61 1.69 8.63 -2.31
C LEU A 61 1.50 10.15 -2.46
N GLN A 62 2.55 10.84 -2.88
CA GLN A 62 2.50 12.28 -3.18
C GLN A 62 2.61 12.51 -4.68
N ASP A 63 2.10 13.64 -5.14
CA ASP A 63 2.33 14.16 -6.48
C ASP A 63 3.74 14.75 -6.61
N GLU A 64 4.08 15.26 -7.80
CA GLU A 64 5.39 15.86 -8.08
C GLU A 64 5.60 17.21 -7.36
N VAL A 65 4.56 17.76 -6.71
CA VAL A 65 4.63 19.04 -6.01
C VAL A 65 5.01 18.85 -4.54
N SER A 66 6.24 19.25 -4.21
CA SER A 66 6.75 19.23 -2.84
C SER A 66 5.94 20.18 -1.95
N GLY A 67 5.44 19.66 -0.83
CA GLY A 67 4.73 20.47 0.16
C GLY A 67 4.76 19.87 1.57
N LEU A 68 5.01 18.56 1.69
CA LEU A 68 5.15 17.90 2.98
C LEU A 68 6.39 18.41 3.70
N GLN A 69 6.23 18.73 4.97
CA GLN A 69 7.31 19.08 5.88
C GLN A 69 7.19 18.26 7.16
N VAL A 70 8.33 17.77 7.63
CA VAL A 70 8.45 17.03 8.89
C VAL A 70 9.32 17.81 9.87
N PHE A 71 8.96 17.78 11.14
CA PHE A 71 9.76 18.42 12.19
C PHE A 71 10.80 17.43 12.73
N LYS A 72 12.09 17.76 12.54
CA LYS A 72 13.23 16.95 12.97
C LYS A 72 14.32 17.86 13.52
N ASP A 73 14.90 17.50 14.66
CA ASP A 73 16.03 18.19 15.29
C ASP A 73 15.81 19.71 15.46
N GLY A 74 14.59 20.10 15.86
CA GLY A 74 14.22 21.49 16.08
C GLY A 74 13.95 22.30 14.81
N LYS A 75 13.91 21.67 13.63
CA LYS A 75 13.74 22.34 12.34
C LYS A 75 12.70 21.65 11.47
N TRP A 76 12.04 22.44 10.62
CA TRP A 76 11.19 21.93 9.55
C TRP A 76 12.05 21.51 8.36
N VAL A 77 11.90 20.26 7.94
CA VAL A 77 12.59 19.68 6.79
C VAL A 77 11.56 19.40 5.70
N VAL A 78 11.82 19.89 4.49
CA VAL A 78 10.99 19.59 3.31
C VAL A 78 11.26 18.16 2.88
N VAL A 79 10.19 17.39 2.69
CA VAL A 79 10.27 16.07 2.07
C VAL A 79 10.03 16.26 0.57
N HIS A 80 11.10 16.13 -0.21
CA HIS A 80 11.00 16.29 -1.66
C HIS A 80 10.24 15.12 -2.29
N SER A 81 9.48 15.43 -3.35
CA SER A 81 8.87 14.38 -4.17
C SER A 81 9.93 13.64 -4.97
N VAL A 82 9.82 12.32 -4.97
CA VAL A 82 10.65 11.42 -5.77
C VAL A 82 9.70 10.55 -6.59
N PRO A 83 9.76 10.62 -7.93
CA PRO A 83 8.86 9.85 -8.80
C PRO A 83 8.90 8.35 -8.46
N ASN A 84 7.72 7.71 -8.53
CA ASN A 84 7.55 6.27 -8.31
C ASN A 84 7.97 5.79 -6.90
N THR A 85 7.84 6.64 -5.87
CA THR A 85 8.13 6.26 -4.49
C THR A 85 6.96 6.56 -3.56
N PHE A 86 6.94 5.85 -2.43
CA PHE A 86 6.06 6.18 -1.31
C PHE A 86 6.88 6.80 -0.17
N ILE A 87 6.28 7.74 0.55
CA ILE A 87 6.78 8.18 1.84
C ILE A 87 6.13 7.31 2.91
N VAL A 88 6.95 6.78 3.81
CA VAL A 88 6.46 6.07 4.99
C VAL A 88 6.67 6.94 6.22
N ASN A 89 5.59 7.25 6.95
CA ASN A 89 5.64 7.93 8.24
C ASN A 89 5.13 7.00 9.35
N LEU A 90 5.77 7.08 10.51
CA LEU A 90 5.36 6.35 11.71
C LEU A 90 4.56 7.30 12.60
N GLY A 91 3.33 6.89 12.92
CA GLY A 91 2.49 7.64 13.83
C GLY A 91 2.87 7.39 15.30
N ASP A 92 2.12 8.00 16.20
CA ASP A 92 2.40 7.95 17.64
C ASP A 92 2.06 6.59 18.29
N GLN A 93 1.24 5.74 17.66
CA GLN A 93 0.88 4.42 18.18
C GLN A 93 1.97 3.37 17.93
N MET A 94 3.05 3.72 17.25
CA MET A 94 4.15 2.81 16.95
C MET A 94 5.01 2.56 18.19
N HIS A 95 4.59 1.62 19.05
CA HIS A 95 5.31 1.22 20.26
C HIS A 95 5.82 -0.23 20.24
N GLU A 96 5.43 -1.04 19.24
CA GLU A 96 5.68 -2.48 19.22
C GLU A 96 6.29 -2.96 17.89
N ARG A 97 6.70 -4.24 17.84
CA ARG A 97 7.20 -4.91 16.62
C ARG A 97 6.03 -5.21 15.69
N ILE A 98 6.15 -4.81 14.42
CA ILE A 98 5.05 -4.91 13.44
C ILE A 98 5.54 -5.58 12.16
N SER A 99 4.66 -6.37 11.55
CA SER A 99 4.80 -6.88 10.18
C SER A 99 3.51 -6.60 9.42
N ILE A 100 3.62 -6.03 8.22
CA ILE A 100 2.48 -5.76 7.33
C ILE A 100 2.68 -6.62 6.09
N PRO A 101 2.07 -7.81 6.02
CA PRO A 101 2.18 -8.63 4.83
C PRO A 101 1.28 -8.07 3.73
N THR A 102 1.83 -7.90 2.54
CA THR A 102 1.05 -7.70 1.31
C THR A 102 1.16 -8.97 0.50
N PHE A 103 0.03 -9.64 0.30
CA PHE A 103 -0.04 -10.85 -0.51
C PHE A 103 -0.58 -10.51 -1.88
N TYR A 104 0.15 -10.88 -2.92
CA TYR A 104 -0.30 -10.83 -4.31
C TYR A 104 -0.79 -12.22 -4.67
N PHE A 105 -2.09 -12.33 -4.88
CA PHE A 105 -2.72 -13.59 -5.25
C PHE A 105 -3.17 -13.54 -6.71
N PRO A 106 -3.18 -14.68 -7.41
CA PRO A 106 -3.90 -14.82 -8.68
C PRO A 106 -5.38 -14.44 -8.52
N SER A 107 -6.06 -14.18 -9.63
CA SER A 107 -7.52 -14.08 -9.66
C SER A 107 -8.15 -15.37 -9.14
N GLU A 108 -9.33 -15.30 -8.54
CA GLU A 108 -10.05 -16.48 -8.03
C GLU A 108 -10.29 -17.53 -9.12
N ASP A 109 -10.53 -17.05 -10.35
CA ASP A 109 -10.79 -17.85 -11.55
C ASP A 109 -9.52 -18.22 -12.34
N ASP A 110 -8.33 -17.77 -11.91
CA ASP A 110 -7.09 -18.11 -12.61
C ASP A 110 -6.80 -19.61 -12.46
N VAL A 111 -6.56 -20.27 -13.60
CA VAL A 111 -6.09 -21.65 -13.63
C VAL A 111 -4.59 -21.66 -13.39
N ILE A 112 -4.19 -22.22 -12.26
CA ILE A 112 -2.79 -22.40 -11.87
C ILE A 112 -2.37 -23.82 -12.27
N GLY A 113 -1.21 -23.93 -12.91
CA GLY A 113 -0.62 -25.19 -13.35
C GLY A 113 0.84 -25.02 -13.76
N PRO A 114 1.54 -26.11 -14.11
CA PRO A 114 2.88 -26.04 -14.67
C PRO A 114 2.86 -25.27 -16.00
N VAL A 115 3.81 -24.35 -16.18
CA VAL A 115 3.96 -23.61 -17.43
C VAL A 115 4.36 -24.57 -18.55
N GLU A 116 3.62 -24.59 -19.65
CA GLU A 116 3.80 -25.57 -20.74
C GLU A 116 5.24 -25.61 -21.29
N GLU A 117 5.89 -24.45 -21.40
CA GLU A 117 7.27 -24.33 -21.87
C GLU A 117 8.32 -24.99 -20.95
N LEU A 118 7.96 -25.27 -19.70
CA LEU A 118 8.82 -25.91 -18.71
C LEU A 118 8.55 -27.42 -18.56
N ILE A 119 7.53 -27.93 -19.24
CA ILE A 119 7.19 -29.35 -19.23
C ILE A 119 8.00 -30.02 -20.34
N ASN A 120 8.89 -30.91 -19.93
CA ASN A 120 9.63 -31.76 -20.84
C ASN A 120 9.63 -33.21 -20.31
N GLU A 121 8.84 -34.06 -20.95
CA GLU A 121 8.74 -35.49 -20.60
C GLU A 121 10.04 -36.24 -20.90
N GLU A 122 10.86 -35.76 -21.83
CA GLU A 122 12.09 -36.40 -22.28
C GLU A 122 13.33 -35.97 -21.47
N GLU A 123 13.27 -34.79 -20.81
CA GLU A 123 14.38 -34.20 -20.03
C GLU A 123 14.09 -34.15 -18.51
N GLU A 124 13.44 -35.18 -17.96
CA GLU A 124 13.17 -35.34 -16.51
C GLU A 124 12.40 -34.16 -15.86
N SER A 125 11.68 -33.35 -16.65
CA SER A 125 10.85 -32.24 -16.16
C SER A 125 9.36 -32.46 -16.50
N PRO A 126 8.72 -33.56 -16.04
CA PRO A 126 7.32 -33.80 -16.32
C PRO A 126 6.41 -32.84 -15.54
N ALA A 127 5.15 -32.74 -15.96
CA ALA A 127 4.12 -32.03 -15.22
C ALA A 127 3.78 -32.75 -13.90
N ILE A 128 4.42 -32.35 -12.80
CA ILE A 128 4.22 -32.97 -11.47
C ILE A 128 2.92 -32.49 -10.81
N TYR A 129 2.49 -31.26 -11.12
CA TYR A 129 1.32 -30.61 -10.53
C TYR A 129 0.17 -30.56 -11.52
N GLY A 130 -1.06 -30.74 -11.04
CA GLY A 130 -2.27 -30.62 -11.85
C GLY A 130 -2.71 -29.17 -12.02
N ASN A 131 -3.64 -28.93 -12.96
CA ASN A 131 -4.31 -27.64 -13.12
C ASN A 131 -5.45 -27.50 -12.11
N PHE A 132 -5.56 -26.35 -11.45
CA PHE A 132 -6.63 -26.03 -10.49
C PHE A 132 -6.94 -24.53 -10.48
N THR A 133 -8.14 -24.14 -10.07
CA THR A 133 -8.43 -22.71 -9.83
C THR A 133 -7.94 -22.29 -8.45
N TYR A 134 -7.50 -21.04 -8.32
CA TYR A 134 -6.92 -20.53 -7.07
C TYR A 134 -7.88 -20.68 -5.87
N VAL A 135 -9.16 -20.35 -6.08
CA VAL A 135 -10.17 -20.36 -5.01
C VAL A 135 -10.50 -21.77 -4.50
N GLU A 136 -10.53 -22.78 -5.37
CA GLU A 136 -10.91 -24.16 -5.02
C GLU A 136 -9.94 -24.79 -4.02
N LYS A 137 -8.65 -24.46 -4.11
CA LYS A 137 -7.60 -25.13 -3.33
C LYS A 137 -7.13 -24.32 -2.13
N PHE A 138 -6.99 -23.00 -2.24
CA PHE A 138 -6.36 -22.18 -1.20
C PHE A 138 -7.22 -22.04 0.07
N TRP A 139 -8.54 -21.94 -0.07
CA TRP A 139 -9.45 -21.79 1.07
C TRP A 139 -10.01 -23.12 1.62
N GLY A 140 -9.80 -24.24 0.90
CA GLY A 140 -10.38 -25.55 1.22
C GLY A 140 -9.45 -26.52 1.95
N THR A 141 -8.14 -26.24 2.03
CA THR A 141 -7.17 -27.16 2.63
C THR A 141 -6.72 -26.67 4.01
N THR A 142 -7.25 -27.28 5.07
CA THR A 142 -6.69 -27.18 6.41
C THR A 142 -5.33 -27.84 6.44
N PHE A 143 -4.33 -27.19 7.04
CA PHE A 143 -2.97 -27.70 7.21
C PHE A 143 -2.95 -29.02 8.03
N ALA A 144 -3.18 -30.14 7.37
CA ALA A 144 -2.79 -31.45 7.87
C ALA A 144 -1.25 -31.57 7.75
N THR A 145 -0.67 -32.48 8.52
CA THR A 145 0.78 -32.65 8.81
C THR A 145 1.71 -32.94 7.60
N GLU A 146 1.22 -32.81 6.37
CA GLU A 146 1.96 -33.02 5.13
C GLU A 146 2.35 -31.66 4.50
N SER A 147 3.31 -31.67 3.56
CA SER A 147 3.69 -30.44 2.86
C SER A 147 2.53 -29.95 2.00
N CYS A 148 2.13 -28.68 2.14
CA CYS A 148 1.04 -28.07 1.36
C CYS A 148 1.21 -28.30 -0.16
N ILE A 149 2.46 -28.31 -0.64
CA ILE A 149 2.78 -28.53 -2.05
C ILE A 149 2.40 -29.92 -2.57
N ASP A 150 2.41 -30.95 -1.71
CA ASP A 150 2.08 -32.32 -2.11
C ASP A 150 0.58 -32.48 -2.42
N SER A 151 -0.27 -31.64 -1.81
CA SER A 151 -1.72 -31.61 -2.06
C SER A 151 -2.11 -31.13 -3.47
N PHE A 152 -1.15 -30.57 -4.21
CA PHE A 152 -1.30 -30.08 -5.58
C PHE A 152 -0.73 -31.03 -6.63
N LYS A 153 -0.05 -32.11 -6.22
CA LYS A 153 0.44 -33.12 -7.16
C LYS A 153 -0.73 -33.69 -7.94
N ALA A 154 -0.52 -33.93 -9.24
CA ALA A 154 -1.53 -34.60 -10.05
C ALA A 154 -1.82 -35.98 -9.45
N SER A 155 -3.11 -36.34 -9.33
CA SER A 155 -3.49 -37.68 -8.89
C SER A 155 -2.98 -38.69 -9.91
N THR A 156 -2.04 -39.54 -9.50
CA THR A 156 -1.65 -40.72 -10.29
C THR A 156 -2.88 -41.58 -10.52
N THR A 157 -3.29 -41.72 -11.78
CA THR A 157 -4.33 -42.65 -12.21
C THR A 157 -3.73 -44.04 -12.42
#